data_AF-A0A2S6U198-F1
#
_entry.id   AF-A0A2S6U198-F1
#
_cell.length_a   1.000
_cell.length_b   1.000
_cell.length_c   1.000
_cell.angle_alpha   90.00
_cell.angle_beta   90.00
_cell.angle_gamma   90.00
#
_symmetry.space_group_name_H-M   'P 1'
#
loop_
_entity.id
_entity.type
_entity.pdbx_description
1 polymer ?
#
loop_
_entity_poly.entity_id
_entity_poly.type
_entity_poly.pdbx_seq_one_letter_code
_entity_poly.pdbx_strand_id
1 'polypeptide(L)'
;MEKNHTQDVVPQIASALAANLSQEERAELDAAITPRVAELFAQAFGSQMWDILAPLVEEDDLEFAPEQPDSADAGTGNTDAAEARLRELMRDPRYWRDRDPSFVAKVAAGFDRLYAGTPHSYYTIYADASRAETGETAPFLAGFERLELPLLDARGHSRWPKRFDAAAIASLRERHGPNKFASQMMLRPVNISAGRLDPERMRVYDSALQYQDRNGTATLSLEGRRLVSASCWWDPAYGAPGKGDGSVVALVFTDTQGRYWLHRLRYLGVDPADECDEATQQCRQVAAFARRYYVPSVTIETNGVGKFLPGLLRRELGVAGVGCAVVEAASHVPKDRRIMEGFDAVLAAGNLYAHRTVWETPFDVEMREWRPGGYKGPDDGLDAVSGCLRSEPVRLPRIPAGARQSWRGHPGGIKVETNFEL
;
A
#
# COMPACT_ATOMS: atom_id res chain seq x y z
N MET A 1 -5.87 -37.93 -34.85
CA MET A 1 -6.37 -38.66 -33.66
C MET A 1 -5.25 -38.67 -32.63
N GLU A 2 -5.03 -37.53 -31.97
CA GLU A 2 -4.20 -37.49 -30.77
C GLU A 2 -5.11 -37.77 -29.59
N LYS A 3 -4.92 -38.92 -28.93
CA LYS A 3 -5.58 -39.21 -27.68
C LYS A 3 -4.96 -38.31 -26.61
N ASN A 4 -5.79 -37.54 -25.91
CA ASN A 4 -5.42 -36.68 -24.79
C ASN A 4 -4.63 -37.47 -23.74
N HIS A 5 -3.31 -37.37 -23.75
CA HIS A 5 -2.42 -38.10 -22.84
C HIS A 5 -2.60 -37.67 -21.38
N THR A 6 -3.17 -36.48 -21.13
CA THR A 6 -3.39 -35.91 -19.80
C THR A 6 -4.53 -36.59 -19.02
N GLN A 7 -5.51 -37.20 -19.70
CA GLN A 7 -6.66 -37.83 -19.02
C GLN A 7 -6.34 -39.16 -18.32
N ASP A 8 -5.24 -39.83 -18.68
CA ASP A 8 -4.85 -41.13 -18.11
C ASP A 8 -3.83 -41.03 -16.95
N VAL A 9 -3.20 -39.86 -16.76
CA VAL A 9 -2.10 -39.68 -15.79
C VAL A 9 -2.63 -39.40 -14.38
N VAL A 10 -3.73 -38.66 -14.26
CA VAL A 10 -4.32 -38.26 -12.97
C VAL A 10 -4.78 -39.47 -12.12
N PRO A 11 -5.48 -40.48 -12.69
CA PRO A 11 -5.83 -41.70 -11.93
C PRO A 11 -4.60 -42.54 -11.54
N GLN A 12 -3.55 -42.52 -12.35
CA GLN A 12 -2.31 -43.25 -12.06
C GLN A 12 -1.54 -42.62 -10.89
N ILE A 13 -1.49 -41.28 -10.82
CA ILE A 13 -0.89 -40.56 -9.70
C ILE A 13 -1.67 -40.81 -8.40
N ALA A 14 -3.01 -40.74 -8.44
CA ALA A 14 -3.85 -41.05 -7.27
C ALA A 14 -3.60 -42.48 -6.76
N SER A 15 -3.57 -43.46 -7.68
CA SER A 15 -3.30 -44.85 -7.32
C SER A 15 -1.88 -45.06 -6.78
N ALA A 16 -0.88 -44.33 -7.30
CA ALA A 16 0.51 -44.43 -6.82
C ALA A 16 0.69 -43.79 -5.45
N LEU A 17 0.07 -42.63 -5.18
CA LEU A 17 0.09 -41.99 -3.87
C LEU A 17 -0.61 -42.86 -2.83
N ALA A 18 -1.73 -43.49 -3.19
CA ALA A 18 -2.47 -44.35 -2.28
C ALA A 18 -1.74 -45.67 -1.95
N ALA A 19 -0.98 -46.22 -2.89
CA ALA A 19 -0.27 -47.49 -2.77
C ALA A 19 1.13 -47.38 -2.14
N ASN A 20 1.80 -46.24 -2.29
CA ASN A 20 3.22 -46.09 -1.91
C ASN A 20 3.48 -45.22 -0.68
N LEU A 21 2.51 -44.43 -0.22
CA LEU A 21 2.65 -43.62 1.01
C LEU A 21 1.86 -44.26 2.14
N SER A 22 2.41 -44.27 3.35
CA SER A 22 1.66 -44.60 4.56
C SER A 22 0.62 -43.51 4.90
N GLN A 23 -0.22 -43.72 5.91
CA GLN A 23 -1.21 -42.73 6.33
C GLN A 23 -0.56 -41.51 7.01
N GLU A 24 0.56 -41.70 7.72
CA GLU A 24 1.33 -40.62 8.34
C GLU A 24 2.07 -39.77 7.30
N GLU A 25 2.72 -40.39 6.30
CA GLU A 25 3.42 -39.66 5.24
C GLU A 25 2.45 -38.87 4.34
N ARG A 26 1.19 -39.32 4.21
CA ARG A 26 0.13 -38.56 3.53
C ARG A 26 -0.27 -37.32 4.32
N ALA A 27 -0.36 -37.41 5.64
CA ALA A 27 -0.65 -36.27 6.51
C ALA A 27 0.52 -35.26 6.57
N GLU A 28 1.76 -35.71 6.44
CA GLU A 28 2.92 -34.81 6.32
C GLU A 28 2.94 -34.09 4.97
N LEU A 29 2.56 -34.78 3.89
CA LEU A 29 2.41 -34.18 2.57
C LEU A 29 1.27 -33.15 2.52
N ASP A 30 0.15 -33.44 3.18
CA ASP A 30 -0.99 -32.54 3.42
C ASP A 30 -0.53 -31.22 4.07
N ALA A 31 0.19 -31.32 5.19
CA ALA A 31 0.72 -30.14 5.87
C ALA A 31 1.78 -29.34 5.07
N ALA A 32 2.43 -29.97 4.08
CA ALA A 32 3.47 -29.34 3.27
C ALA A 32 2.94 -28.70 1.97
N ILE A 33 1.79 -29.16 1.45
CA ILE A 33 1.21 -28.64 0.22
C ILE A 33 0.37 -27.40 0.54
N THR A 34 0.94 -26.23 0.25
CA THR A 34 0.21 -24.96 0.35
C THR A 34 -0.84 -24.81 -0.76
N PRO A 35 -1.90 -23.99 -0.56
CA PRO A 35 -2.93 -23.73 -1.58
C PRO A 35 -2.34 -23.26 -2.92
N ARG A 36 -1.24 -22.50 -2.86
CA ARG A 36 -0.52 -22.03 -4.06
C ARG A 36 0.20 -23.14 -4.82
N VAL A 37 0.70 -24.15 -4.12
CA VAL A 37 1.31 -25.32 -4.76
C VAL A 37 0.21 -26.16 -5.41
N ALA A 38 -0.94 -26.34 -4.76
CA ALA A 38 -2.08 -27.05 -5.35
C ALA A 38 -2.59 -26.38 -6.64
N GLU A 39 -2.69 -25.05 -6.67
CA GLU A 39 -3.01 -24.28 -7.88
C GLU A 39 -2.04 -24.54 -9.04
N LEU A 40 -0.73 -24.48 -8.76
CA LEU A 40 0.31 -24.65 -9.78
C LEU A 40 0.29 -26.08 -10.34
N PHE A 41 0.01 -27.08 -9.51
CA PHE A 41 -0.14 -28.47 -9.95
C PHE A 41 -1.42 -28.67 -10.78
N ALA A 42 -2.54 -28.06 -10.39
CA ALA A 42 -3.77 -28.10 -11.18
C ALA A 42 -3.64 -27.38 -12.54
N GLN A 43 -2.86 -26.30 -12.60
CA GLN A 43 -2.54 -25.62 -13.87
C GLN A 43 -1.64 -26.46 -14.78
N ALA A 44 -0.67 -27.19 -14.21
CA ALA A 44 0.26 -28.01 -14.98
C ALA A 44 -0.36 -29.34 -15.48
N PHE A 45 -1.27 -29.94 -14.69
CA PHE A 45 -1.75 -31.30 -14.93
C PHE A 45 -3.28 -31.41 -15.12
N GLY A 46 -4.01 -30.30 -15.04
CA GLY A 46 -5.45 -30.21 -15.28
C GLY A 46 -6.31 -30.14 -14.02
N SER A 47 -7.55 -29.67 -14.16
CA SER A 47 -8.46 -29.35 -13.05
C SER A 47 -8.85 -30.56 -12.19
N GLN A 48 -8.76 -31.79 -12.71
CA GLN A 48 -9.02 -33.03 -11.96
C GLN A 48 -7.99 -33.28 -10.85
N MET A 49 -6.82 -32.61 -10.87
CA MET A 49 -5.86 -32.68 -9.76
C MET A 49 -6.38 -32.03 -8.48
N TRP A 50 -7.35 -31.12 -8.57
CA TRP A 50 -7.98 -30.53 -7.39
C TRP A 50 -8.70 -31.57 -6.54
N ASP A 51 -9.35 -32.55 -7.15
CA ASP A 51 -10.07 -33.59 -6.39
C ASP A 51 -9.12 -34.50 -5.59
N ILE A 52 -7.87 -34.64 -6.03
CA ILE A 52 -6.83 -35.43 -5.35
C ILE A 52 -6.16 -34.61 -4.24
N LEU A 53 -6.03 -33.29 -4.46
CA LEU A 53 -5.36 -32.39 -3.52
C LEU A 53 -6.32 -31.77 -2.50
N ALA A 54 -7.64 -31.74 -2.76
CA ALA A 54 -8.63 -31.20 -1.84
C ALA A 54 -8.64 -31.87 -0.45
N PRO A 55 -8.48 -33.21 -0.32
CA PRO A 55 -8.29 -33.86 0.98
C PRO A 55 -6.95 -33.53 1.67
N LEU A 56 -6.03 -32.87 0.96
CA LEU A 56 -4.67 -32.50 1.39
C LEU A 56 -4.51 -30.97 1.58
N VAL A 57 -5.62 -30.22 1.69
CA VAL A 57 -5.62 -28.75 1.87
C VAL A 57 -6.65 -28.32 2.94
N GLU A 58 -7.30 -29.25 3.63
CA GLU A 58 -8.38 -28.94 4.61
C GLU A 58 -7.86 -28.53 6.00
N GLU A 59 -7.00 -27.50 6.08
CA GLU A 59 -7.00 -26.57 7.22
C GLU A 59 -6.71 -25.15 6.73
N ASP A 60 -7.70 -24.27 6.94
CA ASP A 60 -7.77 -22.83 6.68
C ASP A 60 -7.96 -22.33 5.23
N ASP A 61 -8.92 -21.41 5.13
CA ASP A 61 -9.23 -20.46 4.04
C ASP A 61 -10.05 -20.95 2.83
N LEU A 62 -11.37 -20.77 2.94
CA LEU A 62 -12.27 -20.58 1.80
C LEU A 62 -12.04 -19.18 1.19
N GLU A 63 -11.03 -19.05 0.34
CA GLU A 63 -10.93 -17.93 -0.60
C GLU A 63 -11.82 -18.19 -1.83
N PHE A 64 -12.89 -17.39 -1.93
CA PHE A 64 -13.75 -17.32 -3.10
C PHE A 64 -12.99 -16.54 -4.20
N ALA A 65 -12.67 -17.19 -5.31
CA ALA A 65 -12.08 -16.53 -6.47
C ALA A 65 -13.06 -15.47 -7.03
N PRO A 66 -12.61 -14.25 -7.38
CA PRO A 66 -13.46 -13.27 -8.02
C PRO A 66 -13.57 -13.61 -9.52
N GLU A 67 -14.72 -14.13 -9.95
CA GLU A 67 -15.13 -13.97 -11.35
C GLU A 67 -15.51 -12.49 -11.56
N GLN A 68 -14.83 -11.83 -12.52
CA GLN A 68 -15.23 -10.52 -13.00
C GLN A 68 -16.62 -10.63 -13.66
N PRO A 69 -17.62 -9.82 -13.27
CA PRO A 69 -18.83 -9.74 -14.05
C PRO A 69 -18.58 -8.83 -15.25
N ASP A 70 -18.90 -9.36 -16.43
CA ASP A 70 -19.12 -8.57 -17.64
C ASP A 70 -20.09 -7.41 -17.34
N SER A 71 -19.73 -6.24 -17.85
CA SER A 71 -20.56 -5.05 -17.84
C SER A 71 -21.88 -5.31 -18.59
N ALA A 72 -23.00 -5.38 -17.86
CA ALA A 72 -24.32 -5.26 -18.47
C ALA A 72 -25.37 -4.68 -17.48
N ASP A 73 -25.74 -3.44 -17.79
CA ASP A 73 -27.06 -2.84 -17.71
C ASP A 73 -27.73 -2.55 -16.35
N ALA A 74 -27.94 -1.25 -16.13
CA ALA A 74 -28.72 -0.70 -15.04
C ALA A 74 -30.22 -0.76 -15.40
N GLY A 75 -30.93 -1.75 -14.87
CA GLY A 75 -32.38 -1.89 -15.01
C GLY A 75 -33.08 -2.10 -13.66
N THR A 76 -33.50 -1.02 -13.00
CA THR A 76 -34.18 -0.99 -11.69
C THR A 76 -35.65 -1.49 -11.70
N GLY A 77 -36.03 -2.37 -12.65
CA GLY A 77 -37.43 -2.77 -12.85
C GLY A 77 -37.80 -4.20 -12.47
N ASN A 78 -36.84 -5.10 -12.22
CA ASN A 78 -37.08 -6.54 -12.11
C ASN A 78 -36.69 -7.16 -10.75
N THR A 79 -36.04 -6.39 -9.87
CA THR A 79 -35.45 -6.91 -8.62
C THR A 79 -36.52 -7.23 -7.56
N ASP A 80 -37.51 -6.35 -7.39
CA ASP A 80 -38.55 -6.51 -6.35
C ASP A 80 -39.47 -7.72 -6.61
N ALA A 81 -39.76 -8.01 -7.88
CA ALA A 81 -40.56 -9.17 -8.28
C ALA A 81 -39.78 -10.48 -8.13
N ALA A 82 -38.47 -10.45 -8.38
CA ALA A 82 -37.58 -11.58 -8.15
C ALA A 82 -37.42 -11.88 -6.65
N GLU A 83 -37.28 -10.84 -5.83
CA GLU A 83 -37.17 -10.96 -4.37
C GLU A 83 -38.47 -11.49 -3.73
N ALA A 84 -39.64 -10.99 -4.14
CA ALA A 84 -40.93 -11.47 -3.66
C ALA A 84 -41.14 -12.96 -3.97
N ARG A 85 -40.74 -13.39 -5.17
CA ARG A 85 -40.81 -14.79 -5.61
C ARG A 85 -39.82 -15.68 -4.85
N LEU A 86 -38.64 -15.17 -4.51
CA LEU A 86 -37.66 -15.88 -3.69
C LEU A 86 -38.16 -16.08 -2.25
N ARG A 87 -38.77 -15.04 -1.65
CA ARG A 87 -39.40 -15.13 -0.32
C ARG A 87 -40.56 -16.13 -0.29
N GLU A 88 -41.31 -16.25 -1.37
CA GLU A 88 -42.37 -17.24 -1.52
C GLU A 88 -41.82 -18.67 -1.60
N LEU A 89 -40.75 -18.90 -2.37
CA LEU A 89 -40.07 -20.19 -2.47
C LEU A 89 -39.46 -20.64 -1.13
N MET A 90 -38.91 -19.71 -0.34
CA MET A 90 -38.38 -20.01 1.00
C MET A 90 -39.49 -20.35 1.99
N ARG A 91 -40.70 -19.78 1.86
CA ARG A 91 -41.80 -20.09 2.79
C ARG A 91 -42.43 -21.47 2.54
N ASP A 92 -42.13 -22.14 1.44
CA ASP A 92 -42.63 -23.49 1.18
C ASP A 92 -41.94 -24.52 2.11
N PRO A 93 -42.69 -25.25 2.96
CA PRO A 93 -42.15 -26.27 3.86
C PRO A 93 -41.33 -27.36 3.16
N ARG A 94 -41.57 -27.61 1.86
CA ARG A 94 -40.86 -28.62 1.07
C ARG A 94 -39.39 -28.28 0.86
N TYR A 95 -39.03 -26.98 0.83
CA TYR A 95 -37.65 -26.55 0.71
C TYR A 95 -36.77 -27.10 1.85
N TRP A 96 -37.27 -27.01 3.09
CA TRP A 96 -36.55 -27.47 4.28
C TRP A 96 -36.62 -28.98 4.47
N ARG A 97 -37.71 -29.60 4.02
CA ARG A 97 -38.04 -31.01 4.30
C ARG A 97 -37.48 -31.99 3.27
N ASP A 98 -37.58 -31.66 1.99
CA ASP A 98 -37.35 -32.62 0.91
C ASP A 98 -35.99 -32.37 0.19
N ARG A 99 -35.36 -31.19 0.41
CA ARG A 99 -34.03 -30.80 -0.10
C ARG A 99 -33.80 -31.16 -1.58
N ASP A 100 -34.81 -30.97 -2.42
CA ASP A 100 -34.73 -31.23 -3.86
C ASP A 100 -33.58 -30.41 -4.49
N PRO A 101 -32.55 -31.06 -5.06
CA PRO A 101 -31.37 -30.38 -5.62
C PRO A 101 -31.71 -29.32 -6.67
N SER A 102 -32.76 -29.55 -7.47
CA SER A 102 -33.18 -28.61 -8.51
C SER A 102 -33.89 -27.37 -7.97
N PHE A 103 -34.53 -27.50 -6.80
CA PHE A 103 -35.20 -26.41 -6.10
C PHE A 103 -34.21 -25.61 -5.26
N VAL A 104 -33.26 -26.30 -4.62
CA VAL A 104 -32.14 -25.68 -3.89
C VAL A 104 -31.25 -24.87 -4.84
N ALA A 105 -30.94 -25.38 -6.03
CA ALA A 105 -30.19 -24.63 -7.05
C ALA A 105 -30.91 -23.36 -7.52
N LYS A 106 -32.25 -23.40 -7.64
CA LYS A 106 -33.06 -22.22 -8.00
C LYS A 106 -33.09 -21.15 -6.91
N VAL A 107 -33.13 -21.57 -5.64
CA VAL A 107 -33.01 -20.63 -4.51
C VAL A 107 -31.59 -20.07 -4.45
N ALA A 108 -30.56 -20.91 -4.62
CA ALA A 108 -29.15 -20.50 -4.60
C ALA A 108 -28.82 -19.49 -5.71
N ALA A 109 -29.28 -19.70 -6.94
CA ALA A 109 -29.12 -18.75 -8.05
C ALA A 109 -29.86 -17.41 -7.82
N GLY A 110 -30.86 -17.38 -6.94
CA GLY A 110 -31.52 -16.13 -6.51
C GLY A 110 -30.72 -15.36 -5.45
N PHE A 111 -29.71 -15.99 -4.84
CA PHE A 111 -28.85 -15.44 -3.78
C PHE A 111 -27.47 -14.99 -4.28
N ASP A 112 -27.28 -14.79 -5.58
CA ASP A 112 -25.98 -14.51 -6.23
C ASP A 112 -25.20 -13.28 -5.72
N ARG A 113 -25.64 -12.58 -4.66
CA ARG A 113 -24.87 -11.50 -4.02
C ARG A 113 -25.09 -11.47 -2.49
N LEU A 114 -24.58 -12.46 -1.77
CA LEU A 114 -24.43 -12.39 -0.30
C LEU A 114 -22.96 -12.14 0.07
N TYR A 115 -22.69 -11.02 0.73
CA TYR A 115 -21.36 -10.68 1.26
C TYR A 115 -21.34 -10.91 2.78
N ALA A 116 -20.52 -11.84 3.24
CA ALA A 116 -20.39 -12.20 4.65
C ALA A 116 -18.94 -12.15 5.11
N GLY A 117 -18.68 -11.42 6.20
CA GLY A 117 -17.35 -11.29 6.77
C GLY A 117 -17.29 -10.20 7.84
N THR A 118 -16.10 -9.96 8.37
CA THR A 118 -15.80 -8.86 9.29
C THR A 118 -14.96 -7.80 8.57
N PRO A 119 -14.98 -6.54 9.02
CA PRO A 119 -14.02 -5.54 8.56
C PRO A 119 -12.58 -6.01 8.89
N HIS A 120 -11.73 -6.16 7.87
CA HIS A 120 -10.33 -6.64 8.01
C HIS A 120 -9.26 -5.54 7.86
N SER A 121 -9.64 -4.37 7.35
CA SER A 121 -8.78 -3.20 7.18
C SER A 121 -9.62 -1.92 7.20
N TYR A 122 -8.96 -0.76 7.23
CA TYR A 122 -9.67 0.52 7.13
C TYR A 122 -10.44 0.66 5.78
N TYR A 123 -9.89 0.09 4.71
CA TYR A 123 -10.44 0.09 3.35
C TYR A 123 -11.31 -1.15 3.05
N THR A 124 -11.89 -1.76 4.08
CA THR A 124 -12.76 -2.93 3.90
C THR A 124 -13.98 -2.61 3.03
N ILE A 125 -14.39 -3.57 2.19
CA ILE A 125 -15.66 -3.51 1.44
C ILE A 125 -16.90 -3.39 2.34
N TYR A 126 -16.76 -3.74 3.63
CA TYR A 126 -17.82 -3.61 4.63
C TYR A 126 -17.92 -2.19 5.20
N ALA A 127 -17.18 -1.20 4.71
CA ALA A 127 -17.33 0.19 5.15
C ALA A 127 -18.77 0.71 4.93
N ASP A 128 -19.24 1.54 5.86
CA ASP A 128 -20.56 2.19 5.84
C ASP A 128 -20.50 3.61 5.23
N ALA A 129 -19.30 4.13 5.03
CA ALA A 129 -19.02 5.42 4.40
C ALA A 129 -18.08 5.25 3.20
N SER A 130 -18.26 6.09 2.19
CA SER A 130 -17.40 6.13 1.01
C SER A 130 -15.99 6.58 1.37
N ARG A 131 -14.98 5.93 0.80
CA ARG A 131 -13.57 6.33 0.86
C ARG A 131 -13.24 7.19 -0.35
N ALA A 132 -13.52 8.49 -0.24
CA ALA A 132 -13.28 9.43 -1.34
C ALA A 132 -11.82 9.41 -1.82
N GLU A 133 -10.88 9.10 -0.91
CA GLU A 133 -9.46 8.88 -1.17
C GLU A 133 -9.15 7.70 -2.10
N THR A 134 -10.01 6.68 -2.18
CA THR A 134 -9.85 5.55 -3.11
C THR A 134 -10.58 5.77 -4.45
N GLY A 135 -11.11 6.99 -4.68
CA GLY A 135 -11.98 7.29 -5.83
C GLY A 135 -13.41 6.77 -5.68
N GLU A 136 -13.77 6.28 -4.50
CA GLU A 136 -15.11 5.78 -4.20
C GLU A 136 -16.09 6.93 -4.01
N THR A 137 -17.18 6.95 -4.80
CA THR A 137 -18.25 7.97 -4.71
C THR A 137 -19.40 7.56 -3.79
N ALA A 138 -19.53 6.26 -3.52
CA ALA A 138 -20.49 5.66 -2.61
C ALA A 138 -19.91 4.32 -2.10
N PRO A 139 -20.22 3.88 -0.85
CA PRO A 139 -19.72 2.61 -0.31
C PRO A 139 -19.92 1.43 -1.27
N PHE A 140 -18.97 0.50 -1.32
CA PHE A 140 -18.98 -0.65 -2.23
C PHE A 140 -20.29 -1.47 -2.14
N LEU A 141 -20.81 -1.64 -0.93
CA LEU A 141 -22.08 -2.33 -0.66
C LEU A 141 -23.29 -1.38 -0.59
N ALA A 142 -23.21 -0.20 -1.21
CA ALA A 142 -24.36 0.70 -1.30
C ALA A 142 -25.53 0.00 -2.01
N GLY A 143 -26.70 0.02 -1.38
CA GLY A 143 -27.91 -0.65 -1.87
C GLY A 143 -28.12 -2.08 -1.35
N PHE A 144 -27.19 -2.64 -0.56
CA PHE A 144 -27.39 -3.91 0.12
C PHE A 144 -28.06 -3.72 1.49
N GLU A 145 -28.98 -4.62 1.85
CA GLU A 145 -29.47 -4.73 3.22
C GLU A 145 -28.36 -5.28 4.12
N ARG A 146 -28.03 -4.56 5.19
CA ARG A 146 -26.93 -4.92 6.11
C ARG A 146 -27.49 -5.56 7.38
N LEU A 147 -26.93 -6.73 7.73
CA LEU A 147 -27.16 -7.37 9.02
C LEU A 147 -25.85 -7.38 9.82
N GLU A 148 -25.76 -6.51 10.83
CA GLU A 148 -24.59 -6.38 11.69
C GLU A 148 -24.88 -6.97 13.08
N LEU A 149 -24.10 -7.99 13.46
CA LEU A 149 -24.24 -8.68 14.75
C LEU A 149 -22.96 -8.54 15.57
N PRO A 150 -22.66 -7.34 16.12
CA PRO A 150 -21.51 -7.16 16.99
C PRO A 150 -21.68 -7.96 18.29
N LEU A 151 -20.57 -8.43 18.86
CA LEU A 151 -20.49 -9.21 20.10
C LEU A 151 -21.24 -8.54 21.25
N LEU A 152 -21.13 -7.22 21.36
CA LEU A 152 -21.86 -6.42 22.33
C LEU A 152 -23.00 -5.66 21.64
N ASP A 153 -24.17 -5.66 22.27
CA ASP A 153 -25.30 -4.84 21.86
C ASP A 153 -25.10 -3.35 22.23
N ALA A 154 -26.06 -2.49 21.84
CA ALA A 154 -26.01 -1.06 22.13
C ALA A 154 -26.03 -0.71 23.63
N ARG A 155 -26.43 -1.67 24.49
CA ARG A 155 -26.43 -1.53 25.96
C ARG A 155 -25.15 -2.10 26.59
N GLY A 156 -24.23 -2.62 25.78
CA GLY A 156 -22.97 -3.20 26.22
C GLY A 156 -23.09 -4.65 26.72
N HIS A 157 -24.21 -5.34 26.48
CA HIS A 157 -24.38 -6.73 26.85
C HIS A 157 -23.94 -7.67 25.73
N SER A 158 -23.37 -8.82 26.11
CA SER A 158 -23.02 -9.88 25.17
C SER A 158 -24.28 -10.43 24.47
N ARG A 159 -24.25 -10.51 23.14
CA ARG A 159 -25.31 -11.19 22.37
C ARG A 159 -25.28 -12.70 22.53
N TRP A 160 -24.15 -13.26 22.97
CA TRP A 160 -23.98 -14.69 23.22
C TRP A 160 -23.45 -14.94 24.64
N PRO A 161 -24.24 -14.64 25.70
CA PRO A 161 -23.76 -14.72 27.09
C PRO A 161 -23.27 -16.11 27.52
N LYS A 162 -23.83 -17.17 26.92
CA LYS A 162 -23.43 -18.56 27.22
C LYS A 162 -22.03 -18.90 26.71
N ARG A 163 -21.50 -18.16 25.71
CA ARG A 163 -20.18 -18.39 25.10
C ARG A 163 -19.19 -17.28 25.46
N PHE A 164 -19.67 -16.05 25.57
CA PHE A 164 -18.89 -14.87 25.88
C PHE A 164 -19.54 -14.14 27.06
N ASP A 165 -19.21 -14.58 28.26
CA ASP A 165 -19.55 -13.84 29.48
C ASP A 165 -18.64 -12.61 29.67
N ALA A 166 -18.88 -11.82 30.71
CA ALA A 166 -18.13 -10.59 30.94
C ALA A 166 -16.61 -10.83 31.12
N ALA A 167 -16.23 -11.93 31.75
CA ALA A 167 -14.83 -12.28 31.99
C ALA A 167 -14.14 -12.72 30.68
N ALA A 168 -14.81 -13.55 29.88
CA ALA A 168 -14.34 -13.97 28.57
C ALA A 168 -14.16 -12.76 27.63
N ILE A 169 -15.09 -11.80 27.64
CA ILE A 169 -15.00 -10.57 26.82
C ILE A 169 -13.85 -9.68 27.27
N ALA A 170 -13.64 -9.51 28.57
CA ALA A 170 -12.51 -8.75 29.10
C ALA A 170 -11.17 -9.39 28.68
N SER A 171 -11.05 -10.72 28.81
CA SER A 171 -9.88 -11.48 28.33
C SER A 171 -9.70 -11.38 26.81
N LEU A 172 -10.78 -11.34 26.04
CA LEU A 172 -10.72 -11.16 24.58
C LEU A 172 -10.20 -9.77 24.20
N ARG A 173 -10.66 -8.73 24.90
CA ARG A 173 -10.20 -7.34 24.72
C ARG A 173 -8.72 -7.19 25.06
N GLU A 174 -8.28 -7.80 26.15
CA GLU A 174 -6.89 -7.77 26.58
C GLU A 174 -5.96 -8.52 25.60
N ARG A 175 -6.36 -9.71 25.16
CA ARG A 175 -5.55 -10.54 24.24
C ARG A 175 -5.42 -9.99 22.84
N HIS A 176 -6.46 -9.36 22.29
CA HIS A 176 -6.45 -8.88 20.91
C HIS A 176 -6.18 -7.38 20.78
N GLY A 177 -6.26 -6.62 21.89
CA GLY A 177 -6.12 -5.18 21.86
C GLY A 177 -7.37 -4.46 21.33
N PRO A 178 -7.45 -3.14 21.55
CA PRO A 178 -8.68 -2.37 21.36
C PRO A 178 -9.17 -2.34 19.90
N ASN A 179 -8.27 -2.23 18.93
CA ASN A 179 -8.67 -2.08 17.53
C ASN A 179 -9.07 -3.41 16.88
N LYS A 180 -8.33 -4.50 17.13
CA LYS A 180 -8.72 -5.83 16.63
C LYS A 180 -10.02 -6.29 17.26
N PHE A 181 -10.25 -5.98 18.54
CA PHE A 181 -11.54 -6.18 19.17
C PHE A 181 -12.63 -5.34 18.51
N ALA A 182 -12.38 -4.05 18.25
CA ALA A 182 -13.36 -3.18 17.60
C ALA A 182 -13.71 -3.61 16.16
N SER A 183 -12.75 -4.14 15.40
CA SER A 183 -12.99 -4.60 14.02
C SER A 183 -13.66 -5.96 13.96
N GLN A 184 -13.10 -6.95 14.67
CA GLN A 184 -13.55 -8.34 14.57
C GLN A 184 -14.79 -8.62 15.44
N MET A 185 -14.87 -7.99 16.62
CA MET A 185 -15.94 -8.27 17.59
C MET A 185 -17.01 -7.18 17.61
N MET A 186 -16.67 -5.93 17.30
CA MET A 186 -17.63 -4.83 17.24
C MET A 186 -18.02 -4.40 15.82
N LEU A 187 -17.47 -5.07 14.79
CA LEU A 187 -17.76 -4.82 13.37
C LEU A 187 -17.51 -3.38 12.92
N ARG A 188 -16.58 -2.67 13.56
CA ARG A 188 -16.24 -1.29 13.18
C ARG A 188 -15.08 -1.32 12.18
N PRO A 189 -15.16 -0.61 11.04
CA PRO A 189 -14.03 -0.45 10.12
C PRO A 189 -12.98 0.47 10.75
N VAL A 190 -12.23 -0.08 11.70
CA VAL A 190 -11.09 0.54 12.37
C VAL A 190 -9.82 -0.15 11.92
N ASN A 191 -8.69 0.54 11.96
CA ASN A 191 -7.42 -0.09 11.67
C ASN A 191 -7.10 -1.16 12.74
N ILE A 192 -7.26 -2.44 12.39
CA ILE A 192 -7.17 -3.62 13.27
C ILE A 192 -5.89 -3.63 14.10
N SER A 193 -4.81 -3.10 13.54
CA SER A 193 -3.53 -2.91 14.21
C SER A 193 -3.15 -1.45 14.03
N ALA A 194 -2.82 -0.70 15.09
CA ALA A 194 -2.33 0.67 14.88
C ALA A 194 -1.05 0.61 14.01
N GLY A 195 -1.15 1.00 12.73
CA GLY A 195 0.00 1.14 11.85
C GLY A 195 1.08 2.00 12.51
N ARG A 196 2.35 1.73 12.24
CA ARG A 196 3.45 2.49 12.87
C ARG A 196 3.43 3.95 12.44
N LEU A 197 3.07 4.19 11.18
CA LEU A 197 3.01 5.50 10.55
C LEU A 197 1.55 5.97 10.47
N ASP A 198 1.37 7.27 10.67
CA ASP A 198 0.05 7.90 10.65
C ASP A 198 0.07 9.02 9.60
N PRO A 199 -0.63 8.86 8.46
CA PRO A 199 -0.65 9.88 7.42
C PRO A 199 -1.30 11.19 7.88
N GLU A 200 -2.13 11.17 8.93
CA GLU A 200 -2.76 12.38 9.47
C GLU A 200 -1.75 13.31 10.17
N ARG A 201 -0.53 12.81 10.44
CA ARG A 201 0.59 13.63 10.92
C ARG A 201 1.27 14.44 9.80
N MET A 202 0.96 14.16 8.53
CA MET A 202 1.43 14.96 7.41
C MET A 202 0.56 16.20 7.22
N ARG A 203 1.18 17.32 6.87
CA ARG A 203 0.49 18.58 6.58
C ARG A 203 0.17 18.70 5.10
N VAL A 204 -1.10 18.74 4.74
CA VAL A 204 -1.54 18.86 3.34
C VAL A 204 -1.23 20.27 2.81
N TYR A 205 -0.79 20.35 1.55
CA TYR A 205 -0.76 21.59 0.76
C TYR A 205 -1.11 21.29 -0.71
N ASP A 206 -1.51 22.30 -1.49
CA ASP A 206 -1.89 22.13 -2.90
C ASP A 206 -1.33 23.21 -3.85
N SER A 207 -0.49 24.12 -3.35
CA SER A 207 0.22 25.08 -4.20
C SER A 207 1.17 24.42 -5.20
N ALA A 208 1.18 24.98 -6.42
CA ALA A 208 2.14 24.64 -7.46
C ALA A 208 3.58 25.10 -7.11
N LEU A 209 4.56 24.40 -7.68
CA LEU A 209 5.96 24.77 -7.59
C LEU A 209 6.22 26.07 -8.35
N GLN A 210 6.74 27.09 -7.66
CA GLN A 210 7.02 28.38 -8.25
C GLN A 210 8.51 28.49 -8.60
N TYR A 211 8.79 28.66 -9.88
CA TYR A 211 10.14 28.89 -10.40
C TYR A 211 10.35 30.38 -10.68
N GLN A 212 11.48 30.93 -10.21
CA GLN A 212 11.93 32.27 -10.54
C GLN A 212 13.41 32.25 -10.90
N ASP A 213 13.79 32.87 -12.00
CA ASP A 213 15.19 33.14 -12.34
C ASP A 213 15.46 34.63 -12.11
N ARG A 214 16.46 34.93 -11.28
CA ARG A 214 16.97 36.29 -11.10
C ARG A 214 18.49 36.27 -11.13
N ASN A 215 19.07 37.09 -12.02
CA ASN A 215 20.52 37.22 -12.20
C ASN A 215 21.25 35.87 -12.41
N GLY A 216 20.63 34.94 -13.17
CA GLY A 216 21.17 33.61 -13.44
C GLY A 216 21.11 32.66 -12.26
N THR A 217 20.37 33.01 -11.21
CA THR A 217 20.11 32.15 -10.05
C THR A 217 18.65 31.71 -10.06
N ALA A 218 18.43 30.46 -10.44
CA ALA A 218 17.14 29.80 -10.31
C ALA A 218 16.79 29.62 -8.82
N THR A 219 15.58 30.02 -8.44
CA THR A 219 15.01 29.84 -7.10
C THR A 219 13.65 29.16 -7.21
N LEU A 220 13.47 28.09 -6.44
CA LEU A 220 12.19 27.40 -6.29
C LEU A 220 11.53 27.80 -4.97
N SER A 221 10.21 27.89 -4.98
CA SER A 221 9.42 28.14 -3.77
C SER A 221 8.07 27.43 -3.79
N LEU A 222 7.58 27.10 -2.59
CA LEU A 222 6.26 26.55 -2.31
C LEU A 222 5.62 27.39 -1.20
N GLU A 223 4.38 27.83 -1.36
CA GLU A 223 3.68 28.67 -0.36
C GLU A 223 4.50 29.92 0.05
N GLY A 224 5.21 30.53 -0.91
CA GLY A 224 6.11 31.66 -0.67
C GLY A 224 7.39 31.33 0.11
N ARG A 225 7.64 30.06 0.43
CA ARG A 225 8.83 29.59 1.15
C ARG A 225 9.87 29.09 0.17
N ARG A 226 11.09 29.63 0.29
CA ARG A 226 12.21 29.26 -0.57
C ARG A 226 12.67 27.83 -0.27
N LEU A 227 12.83 27.04 -1.32
CA LEU A 227 13.40 25.69 -1.27
C LEU A 227 14.92 25.78 -1.40
N VAL A 228 15.64 24.99 -0.61
CA VAL A 228 17.11 25.00 -0.52
C VAL A 228 17.76 23.68 -0.91
N SER A 229 17.00 22.59 -0.90
CA SER A 229 17.40 21.29 -1.45
C SER A 229 16.22 20.54 -2.04
N ALA A 230 16.56 19.61 -2.93
CA ALA A 230 15.65 18.68 -3.56
C ALA A 230 16.29 17.28 -3.50
N SER A 231 15.67 16.36 -2.78
CA SER A 231 16.01 14.95 -2.78
C SER A 231 15.01 14.20 -3.65
N CYS A 232 15.51 13.50 -4.66
CA CYS A 232 14.72 12.64 -5.53
C CYS A 232 15.28 11.23 -5.45
N TRP A 233 14.43 10.28 -5.10
CA TRP A 233 14.79 8.88 -4.96
C TRP A 233 13.91 8.03 -5.86
N TRP A 234 14.54 7.13 -6.61
CA TRP A 234 13.87 6.12 -7.40
C TRP A 234 14.19 4.76 -6.82
N ASP A 235 13.15 4.05 -6.37
CA ASP A 235 13.20 2.65 -5.98
C ASP A 235 12.69 1.80 -7.16
N PRO A 236 13.59 1.17 -7.94
CA PRO A 236 13.22 0.51 -9.17
C PRO A 236 12.73 -0.93 -8.97
N ALA A 237 11.63 -1.28 -9.61
CA ALA A 237 11.11 -2.64 -9.69
C ALA A 237 10.60 -2.97 -11.11
N TYR A 238 10.54 -4.27 -11.41
CA TYR A 238 9.98 -4.83 -12.65
C TYR A 238 8.79 -5.75 -12.34
N GLY A 239 7.94 -5.32 -11.40
CA GLY A 239 6.71 -6.04 -11.06
C GLY A 239 5.71 -6.03 -12.22
N ALA A 240 4.94 -7.12 -12.35
CA ALA A 240 3.84 -7.15 -13.31
C ALA A 240 2.75 -6.16 -12.88
N PRO A 241 2.00 -5.53 -13.82
CA PRO A 241 0.88 -4.66 -13.46
C PRO A 241 -0.10 -5.35 -12.50
N GLY A 242 -0.23 -4.82 -11.27
CA GLY A 242 -1.11 -5.38 -10.24
C GLY A 242 -0.58 -6.59 -9.46
N LYS A 243 0.63 -7.10 -9.75
CA LYS A 243 1.28 -8.19 -8.99
C LYS A 243 2.79 -7.95 -8.85
N GLY A 244 3.25 -7.69 -7.62
CA GLY A 244 4.65 -7.50 -7.26
C GLY A 244 5.00 -6.08 -6.85
N ASP A 245 6.26 -5.85 -6.51
CA ASP A 245 6.79 -4.55 -6.05
C ASP A 245 6.65 -3.48 -7.13
N GLY A 246 6.18 -2.30 -6.74
CA GLY A 246 6.00 -1.14 -7.60
C GLY A 246 7.30 -0.37 -7.81
N SER A 247 7.54 0.12 -9.03
CA SER A 247 8.65 1.05 -9.30
C SER A 247 8.23 2.47 -8.97
N VAL A 248 8.85 3.11 -7.98
CA VAL A 248 8.36 4.39 -7.44
C VAL A 248 9.45 5.46 -7.44
N VAL A 249 9.11 6.65 -7.95
CA VAL A 249 9.95 7.85 -7.85
C VAL A 249 9.32 8.88 -6.91
N ALA A 250 10.06 9.28 -5.88
CA ALA A 250 9.68 10.27 -4.88
C ALA A 250 10.52 11.55 -5.03
N LEU A 251 9.90 12.70 -4.75
CA LEU A 251 10.55 14.01 -4.69
C LEU A 251 10.16 14.73 -3.41
N VAL A 252 11.17 15.00 -2.57
CA VAL A 252 11.05 15.79 -1.35
C VAL A 252 11.92 17.03 -1.47
N PHE A 253 11.32 18.22 -1.30
CA PHE A 253 12.08 19.45 -1.12
C PHE A 253 12.28 19.76 0.37
N THR A 254 13.37 20.47 0.68
CA THR A 254 13.59 21.05 2.01
C THR A 254 13.59 22.57 1.90
N ASP A 255 12.88 23.26 2.77
CA ASP A 255 12.87 24.72 2.80
C ASP A 255 13.94 25.31 3.73
N THR A 256 14.07 26.64 3.73
CA THR A 256 15.02 27.37 4.59
C THR A 256 14.82 27.16 6.10
N GLN A 257 13.65 26.66 6.53
CA GLN A 257 13.33 26.37 7.94
C GLN A 257 13.52 24.89 8.29
N GLY A 258 14.01 24.07 7.36
CA GLY A 258 14.21 22.64 7.57
C GLY A 258 12.92 21.81 7.53
N ARG A 259 11.83 22.35 6.96
CA ARG A 259 10.61 21.56 6.72
C ARG A 259 10.75 20.76 5.43
N TYR A 260 10.20 19.56 5.45
CA TYR A 260 10.18 18.64 4.32
C TYR A 260 8.88 18.79 3.56
N TRP A 261 8.97 18.80 2.24
CA TRP A 261 7.86 18.95 1.32
C TRP A 261 7.87 17.78 0.35
N LEU A 262 7.17 16.69 0.71
CA LEU A 262 6.87 15.60 -0.22
C LEU A 262 6.01 16.18 -1.33
N HIS A 263 6.66 16.53 -2.43
CA HIS A 263 6.04 17.26 -3.52
C HIS A 263 5.34 16.33 -4.47
N ARG A 264 6.01 15.25 -4.87
CA ARG A 264 5.45 14.29 -5.81
C ARG A 264 5.93 12.89 -5.47
N LEU A 265 5.01 11.96 -5.65
CA LEU A 265 5.25 10.53 -5.60
C LEU A 265 4.60 9.97 -6.85
N ARG A 266 5.35 9.19 -7.64
CA ARG A 266 4.85 8.60 -8.88
C ARG A 266 5.20 7.13 -8.92
N TYR A 267 4.17 6.30 -8.98
CA TYR A 267 4.26 4.89 -9.30
C TYR A 267 4.38 4.78 -10.83
N LEU A 268 5.47 4.19 -11.30
CA LEU A 268 5.81 4.08 -12.70
C LEU A 268 5.07 2.88 -13.30
N GLY A 269 4.31 3.15 -14.37
CA GLY A 269 3.66 2.10 -15.16
C GLY A 269 4.55 1.64 -16.31
N VAL A 270 4.31 0.45 -16.80
CA VAL A 270 4.92 -0.09 -18.03
C VAL A 270 3.77 -0.48 -18.94
N ASP A 271 3.86 -0.11 -20.21
CA ASP A 271 2.94 -0.58 -21.24
C ASP A 271 3.54 -1.85 -21.88
N PRO A 272 2.92 -3.03 -21.71
CA PRO A 272 3.40 -4.28 -22.32
C PRO A 272 3.33 -4.27 -23.85
N ALA A 273 2.56 -3.36 -24.45
CA ALA A 273 2.41 -3.24 -25.90
C ALA A 273 3.42 -2.30 -26.56
N ASP A 274 4.20 -1.54 -25.78
CA ASP A 274 5.24 -0.65 -26.31
C ASP A 274 6.46 -1.48 -26.75
N GLU A 275 7.06 -1.11 -27.88
CA GLU A 275 8.24 -1.78 -28.45
C GLU A 275 9.50 -1.58 -27.59
N CYS A 276 9.52 -0.56 -26.73
CA CYS A 276 10.62 -0.28 -25.83
C CYS A 276 10.58 -1.20 -24.62
N ASP A 277 11.77 -1.66 -24.19
CA ASP A 277 11.90 -2.42 -22.95
C ASP A 277 11.42 -1.60 -21.72
N GLU A 278 10.96 -2.32 -20.70
CA GLU A 278 10.37 -1.75 -19.49
C GLU A 278 11.29 -0.75 -18.79
N ALA A 279 12.61 -1.03 -18.78
CA ALA A 279 13.61 -0.19 -18.15
C ALA A 279 13.74 1.16 -18.87
N THR A 280 13.73 1.14 -20.21
CA THR A 280 13.74 2.35 -21.03
C THR A 280 12.47 3.16 -20.83
N GLN A 281 11.29 2.51 -20.78
CA GLN A 281 10.03 3.20 -20.51
C GLN A 281 10.05 3.91 -19.14
N GLN A 282 10.50 3.23 -18.09
CA GLN A 282 10.62 3.82 -16.75
C GLN A 282 11.66 4.96 -16.73
N CYS A 283 12.83 4.79 -17.36
CA CYS A 283 13.84 5.85 -17.45
C CYS A 283 13.31 7.12 -18.14
N ARG A 284 12.53 6.97 -19.22
CA ARG A 284 11.87 8.11 -19.88
C ARG A 284 10.89 8.83 -18.97
N GLN A 285 10.10 8.08 -18.20
CA GLN A 285 9.17 8.66 -17.23
C GLN A 285 9.89 9.41 -16.12
N VAL A 286 11.00 8.87 -15.60
CA VAL A 286 11.84 9.53 -14.59
C VAL A 286 12.52 10.78 -15.17
N ALA A 287 13.01 10.73 -16.42
CA ALA A 287 13.57 11.90 -17.09
C ALA A 287 12.52 13.03 -17.28
N ALA A 288 11.30 12.67 -17.69
CA ALA A 288 10.19 13.61 -17.80
C ALA A 288 9.79 14.18 -16.42
N PHE A 289 9.80 13.35 -15.38
CA PHE A 289 9.56 13.76 -14.00
C PHE A 289 10.63 14.76 -13.52
N ALA A 290 11.91 14.45 -13.73
CA ALA A 290 13.02 15.31 -13.35
C ALA A 290 12.96 16.68 -14.05
N ARG A 291 12.64 16.69 -15.36
CA ARG A 291 12.44 17.92 -16.13
C ARG A 291 11.30 18.76 -15.57
N ARG A 292 10.15 18.15 -15.31
CA ARG A 292 8.93 18.84 -14.88
C ARG A 292 9.10 19.56 -13.54
N TYR A 293 9.89 18.98 -12.64
CA TYR A 293 10.04 19.48 -11.27
C TYR A 293 11.44 20.06 -10.99
N TYR A 294 12.23 20.34 -12.02
CA TYR A 294 13.57 20.93 -11.91
C TYR A 294 14.49 20.16 -10.96
N VAL A 295 14.41 18.82 -11.02
CA VAL A 295 15.18 17.94 -10.12
C VAL A 295 16.67 17.98 -10.52
N PRO A 296 17.58 18.32 -9.59
CA PRO A 296 19.01 18.42 -9.89
C PRO A 296 19.72 17.07 -9.92
N SER A 297 19.21 16.08 -9.19
CA SER A 297 19.76 14.73 -9.14
C SER A 297 18.69 13.70 -8.77
N VAL A 298 18.73 12.53 -9.40
CA VAL A 298 17.96 11.35 -9.02
C VAL A 298 18.89 10.31 -8.42
N THR A 299 18.60 9.87 -7.21
CA THR A 299 19.28 8.74 -6.56
C THR A 299 18.55 7.45 -6.87
N ILE A 300 19.30 6.42 -7.28
CA ILE A 300 18.77 5.10 -7.64
C ILE A 300 19.32 4.07 -6.63
N GLU A 301 18.44 3.29 -6.02
CA GLU A 301 18.85 2.14 -5.23
C GLU A 301 19.34 1.00 -6.14
N THR A 302 20.61 0.62 -6.02
CA THR A 302 21.27 -0.36 -6.91
C THR A 302 21.31 -1.78 -6.34
N ASN A 303 20.64 -2.02 -5.20
CA ASN A 303 20.63 -3.29 -4.50
C ASN A 303 19.87 -4.43 -5.23
N GLY A 304 19.16 -4.12 -6.34
CA GLY A 304 18.40 -5.08 -7.13
C GLY A 304 18.65 -4.97 -8.64
N VAL A 305 17.59 -5.03 -9.44
CA VAL A 305 17.64 -4.98 -10.91
C VAL A 305 18.18 -3.63 -11.44
N GLY A 306 18.37 -2.64 -10.56
CA GLY A 306 18.88 -1.31 -10.85
C GLY A 306 20.35 -1.20 -11.25
N LYS A 307 21.14 -2.27 -11.36
CA LYS A 307 22.59 -2.14 -11.66
C LYS A 307 22.90 -1.49 -13.02
N PHE A 308 22.01 -1.63 -14.01
CA PHE A 308 22.18 -1.02 -15.35
C PHE A 308 21.34 0.25 -15.57
N LEU A 309 20.36 0.51 -14.69
CA LEU A 309 19.47 1.68 -14.77
C LEU A 309 20.20 3.03 -14.73
N PRO A 310 21.26 3.23 -13.94
CA PRO A 310 21.98 4.50 -13.92
C PRO A 310 22.53 4.91 -15.29
N GLY A 311 23.12 3.98 -16.03
CA GLY A 311 23.62 4.24 -17.38
C GLY A 311 22.49 4.56 -18.36
N LEU A 312 21.39 3.80 -18.27
CA LEU A 312 20.20 3.99 -19.09
C LEU A 312 19.53 5.34 -18.84
N LEU A 313 19.34 5.72 -17.57
CA LEU A 313 18.74 6.99 -17.19
C LEU A 313 19.62 8.17 -17.62
N ARG A 314 20.95 8.07 -17.48
CA ARG A 314 21.88 9.12 -17.98
C ARG A 314 21.71 9.34 -19.48
N ARG A 315 21.52 8.27 -20.26
CA ARG A 315 21.24 8.36 -21.71
C ARG A 315 19.91 9.06 -21.97
N GLU A 316 18.82 8.63 -21.34
CA GLU A 316 17.49 9.22 -21.56
C GLU A 316 17.40 10.68 -21.09
N LEU A 317 18.09 11.05 -20.00
CA LEU A 317 18.24 12.44 -19.56
C LEU A 317 18.99 13.29 -20.60
N GLY A 318 20.03 12.74 -21.21
CA GLY A 318 20.78 13.38 -22.30
C GLY A 318 19.91 13.62 -23.54
N VAL A 319 19.13 12.61 -23.96
CA VAL A 319 18.18 12.72 -25.08
C VAL A 319 17.11 13.77 -24.79
N ALA A 320 16.61 13.83 -23.56
CA ALA A 320 15.60 14.80 -23.13
C ALA A 320 16.16 16.21 -22.86
N GLY A 321 17.49 16.40 -22.91
CA GLY A 321 18.15 17.67 -22.63
C GLY A 321 17.99 18.14 -21.17
N VAL A 322 17.93 17.22 -20.22
CA VAL A 322 17.67 17.51 -18.81
C VAL A 322 18.97 17.53 -18.01
N GLY A 323 19.29 18.67 -17.40
CA GLY A 323 20.46 18.86 -16.54
C GLY A 323 20.30 18.23 -15.15
N CYS A 324 20.10 16.91 -15.09
CA CYS A 324 19.93 16.14 -13.86
C CYS A 324 21.05 15.10 -13.72
N ALA A 325 21.69 15.05 -12.55
CA ALA A 325 22.67 14.02 -12.23
C ALA A 325 21.98 12.70 -11.85
N VAL A 326 22.72 11.59 -11.99
CA VAL A 326 22.27 10.26 -11.54
C VAL A 326 23.25 9.74 -10.50
N VAL A 327 22.74 9.53 -9.30
CA VAL A 327 23.49 9.08 -8.12
C VAL A 327 23.12 7.64 -7.82
N GLU A 328 24.10 6.81 -7.53
CA GLU A 328 23.91 5.39 -7.21
C GLU A 328 24.02 5.23 -5.69
N ALA A 329 23.03 4.57 -5.09
CA ALA A 329 23.01 4.29 -3.66
C ALA A 329 22.84 2.80 -3.40
N ALA A 330 23.67 2.26 -2.51
CA ALA A 330 23.53 0.93 -1.97
C ALA A 330 23.30 1.03 -0.45
N SER A 331 22.34 0.29 0.08
CA SER A 331 22.11 0.20 1.52
C SER A 331 22.18 -1.24 2.00
N HIS A 332 22.90 -1.44 3.11
CA HIS A 332 22.94 -2.70 3.85
C HIS A 332 22.07 -2.68 5.10
N VAL A 333 21.34 -1.58 5.33
CA VAL A 333 20.44 -1.42 6.47
C VAL A 333 19.10 -2.08 6.13
N PRO A 334 18.52 -2.90 7.04
CA PRO A 334 17.21 -3.51 6.81
C PRO A 334 16.13 -2.49 6.46
N LYS A 335 15.27 -2.80 5.48
CA LYS A 335 14.20 -1.93 4.95
C LYS A 335 13.37 -1.30 6.06
N ASP A 336 12.89 -2.11 7.01
CA ASP A 336 12.07 -1.62 8.12
C ASP A 336 12.77 -0.52 8.94
N ARG A 337 14.07 -0.70 9.19
CA ARG A 337 14.87 0.27 9.91
C ARG A 337 15.08 1.54 9.10
N ARG A 338 15.28 1.43 7.78
CA ARG A 338 15.37 2.60 6.89
C ARG A 338 14.09 3.42 6.98
N ILE A 339 12.93 2.79 6.78
CA ILE A 339 11.62 3.46 6.84
C ILE A 339 11.41 4.15 8.20
N MET A 340 11.69 3.46 9.33
CA MET A 340 11.57 4.09 10.66
C MET A 340 12.50 5.30 10.82
N GLU A 341 13.78 5.16 10.45
CA GLU A 341 14.77 6.24 10.56
C GLU A 341 14.40 7.46 9.69
N GLY A 342 13.76 7.25 8.54
CA GLY A 342 13.29 8.33 7.67
C GLY A 342 12.08 9.08 8.23
N PHE A 343 11.07 8.38 8.75
CA PHE A 343 9.79 8.99 9.09
C PHE A 343 9.62 9.42 10.55
N ASP A 344 10.15 8.67 11.52
CA ASP A 344 9.76 8.81 12.94
C ASP A 344 9.98 10.23 13.46
N ALA A 345 11.17 10.80 13.26
CA ALA A 345 11.50 12.14 13.72
C ALA A 345 10.71 13.22 12.97
N VAL A 346 10.51 13.04 11.67
CA VAL A 346 9.91 14.03 10.77
C VAL A 346 8.41 14.14 11.00
N LEU A 347 7.72 13.00 11.17
CA LEU A 347 6.30 12.95 11.53
C LEU A 347 6.06 13.40 12.97
N ALA A 348 6.91 13.01 13.93
CA ALA A 348 6.77 13.44 15.32
C ALA A 348 6.92 14.97 15.48
N ALA A 349 7.80 15.59 14.69
CA ALA A 349 7.95 17.04 14.64
C ALA A 349 6.83 17.76 13.87
N GLY A 350 5.98 17.04 13.14
CA GLY A 350 4.97 17.62 12.25
C GLY A 350 5.59 18.45 11.13
N ASN A 351 6.79 18.07 10.67
CA ASN A 351 7.59 18.81 9.69
C ASN A 351 7.45 18.27 8.25
N LEU A 352 6.68 17.20 8.05
CA LEU A 352 6.37 16.67 6.72
C LEU A 352 5.13 17.33 6.15
N TYR A 353 5.32 18.10 5.10
CA TYR A 353 4.24 18.62 4.26
C TYR A 353 4.13 17.71 3.05
N ALA A 354 2.93 17.30 2.68
CA ALA A 354 2.68 16.48 1.51
C ALA A 354 1.70 17.19 0.57
N HIS A 355 2.00 17.16 -0.73
CA HIS A 355 1.12 17.76 -1.72
C HIS A 355 -0.16 16.93 -1.86
N ARG A 356 -1.31 17.55 -2.11
CA ARG A 356 -2.62 16.87 -2.22
C ARG A 356 -2.60 15.63 -3.15
N THR A 357 -1.87 15.71 -4.26
CA THR A 357 -1.72 14.60 -5.22
C THR A 357 -1.04 13.35 -4.64
N VAL A 358 -0.40 13.44 -3.46
CA VAL A 358 0.14 12.26 -2.77
C VAL A 358 -1.00 11.35 -2.32
N TRP A 359 -2.15 11.90 -1.94
CA TRP A 359 -3.35 11.13 -1.58
C TRP A 359 -4.09 10.55 -2.80
N GLU A 360 -3.65 10.87 -4.03
CA GLU A 360 -4.15 10.22 -5.25
C GLU A 360 -3.34 8.95 -5.58
N THR A 361 -2.41 8.57 -4.70
CA THR A 361 -1.53 7.41 -4.84
C THR A 361 -1.79 6.44 -3.69
N PRO A 362 -1.37 5.16 -3.78
CA PRO A 362 -1.52 4.19 -2.68
C PRO A 362 -0.74 4.52 -1.40
N PHE A 363 0.02 5.61 -1.35
CA PHE A 363 0.95 5.92 -0.27
C PHE A 363 0.31 6.10 1.10
N ASP A 364 -0.91 6.65 1.17
CA ASP A 364 -1.65 6.76 2.43
C ASP A 364 -2.03 5.37 2.98
N VAL A 365 -2.40 4.44 2.09
CA VAL A 365 -2.64 3.03 2.40
C VAL A 365 -1.36 2.40 2.92
N GLU A 366 -0.24 2.55 2.21
CA GLU A 366 1.07 2.03 2.65
C GLU A 366 1.41 2.52 4.06
N MET A 367 1.30 3.83 4.34
CA MET A 367 1.56 4.39 5.66
C MET A 367 0.67 3.77 6.75
N ARG A 368 -0.63 3.61 6.49
CA ARG A 368 -1.59 3.10 7.48
C ARG A 368 -1.44 1.61 7.77
N GLU A 369 -1.03 0.84 6.77
CA GLU A 369 -0.94 -0.62 6.85
C GLU A 369 0.46 -1.12 7.24
N TRP A 370 1.50 -0.34 6.94
CA TRP A 370 2.88 -0.73 7.18
C TRP A 370 3.23 -0.91 8.67
N ARG A 371 4.02 -1.95 8.94
CA ARG A 371 4.54 -2.27 10.27
C ARG A 371 5.98 -2.77 10.21
N PRO A 372 6.81 -2.46 11.22
CA PRO A 372 8.12 -3.08 11.34
C PRO A 372 7.97 -4.56 11.72
N GLY A 373 8.89 -5.40 11.23
CA GLY A 373 8.97 -6.82 11.58
C GLY A 373 8.27 -7.73 10.58
N GLY A 374 8.70 -7.73 9.32
CA GLY A 374 8.27 -8.73 8.33
C GLY A 374 6.89 -8.45 7.72
N TYR A 375 6.57 -7.17 7.52
CA TYR A 375 5.46 -6.77 6.67
C TYR A 375 5.65 -7.30 5.25
N LYS A 376 4.56 -7.77 4.63
CA LYS A 376 4.55 -8.38 3.29
C LYS A 376 3.64 -7.63 2.30
N GLY A 377 3.04 -6.53 2.74
CA GLY A 377 2.21 -5.68 1.87
C GLY A 377 3.06 -4.63 1.14
N PRO A 378 2.42 -3.79 0.30
CA PRO A 378 3.11 -2.75 -0.45
C PRO A 378 3.78 -1.71 0.46
N ASP A 379 5.05 -1.40 0.19
CA ASP A 379 5.83 -0.40 0.93
C ASP A 379 6.84 0.35 0.04
N ASP A 380 6.65 0.30 -1.28
CA ASP A 380 7.57 0.89 -2.27
C ASP A 380 7.58 2.42 -2.20
N GLY A 381 6.42 3.04 -2.00
CA GLY A 381 6.32 4.48 -1.78
C GLY A 381 6.98 4.90 -0.47
N LEU A 382 6.78 4.12 0.60
CA LEU A 382 7.47 4.33 1.88
C LEU A 382 8.99 4.25 1.74
N ASP A 383 9.51 3.27 1.00
CA ASP A 383 10.95 3.13 0.84
C ASP A 383 11.55 4.27 0.00
N ALA A 384 10.90 4.65 -1.10
CA ALA A 384 11.33 5.78 -1.93
C ALA A 384 11.31 7.12 -1.16
N VAL A 385 10.25 7.39 -0.39
CA VAL A 385 10.18 8.61 0.43
C VAL A 385 11.18 8.57 1.58
N SER A 386 11.37 7.41 2.22
CA SER A 386 12.40 7.22 3.24
C SER A 386 13.80 7.49 2.70
N GLY A 387 14.10 7.02 1.49
CA GLY A 387 15.34 7.31 0.77
C GLY A 387 15.57 8.82 0.63
N CYS A 388 14.53 9.58 0.24
CA CYS A 388 14.61 11.04 0.14
C CYS A 388 14.84 11.72 1.51
N LEU A 389 14.13 11.29 2.55
CA LEU A 389 14.24 11.90 3.88
C LEU A 389 15.61 11.65 4.51
N ARG A 390 16.20 10.49 4.25
CA ARG A 390 17.52 10.08 4.75
C ARG A 390 18.68 10.69 3.95
N SER A 391 18.48 11.04 2.69
CA SER A 391 19.51 11.70 1.86
C SER A 391 19.70 13.18 2.20
N GLU A 392 18.73 13.81 2.88
CA GLU A 392 18.84 15.21 3.27
C GLU A 392 19.75 15.40 4.49
N PRO A 393 20.80 16.24 4.40
CA PRO A 393 21.64 16.54 5.56
C PRO A 393 20.81 17.29 6.62
N VAL A 394 20.96 16.92 7.89
CA VAL A 394 20.33 17.61 9.02
C VAL A 394 20.73 19.09 8.99
N ARG A 395 19.76 19.96 8.70
CA ARG A 395 19.98 21.41 8.70
C ARG A 395 19.64 21.97 10.07
N LEU A 396 20.67 22.22 10.88
CA LEU A 396 20.51 23.02 12.09
C LEU A 396 20.08 24.44 11.69
N PRO A 397 19.04 25.02 12.32
CA PRO A 397 18.67 26.39 12.06
C PRO A 397 19.90 27.26 12.28
N ARG A 398 20.23 28.10 11.28
CA ARG A 398 21.23 29.15 11.47
C ARG A 398 20.67 30.11 12.50
N ILE A 399 20.99 29.88 13.77
CA ILE A 399 20.95 30.94 14.77
C ILE A 399 21.87 32.02 14.20
N PRO A 400 21.40 33.25 13.97
CA PRO A 400 22.27 34.33 13.56
C PRO A 400 23.42 34.34 14.55
N ALA A 401 24.65 34.11 14.08
CA ALA A 401 25.81 34.28 14.95
C ALA A 401 25.70 35.70 15.49
N GLY A 402 25.49 35.84 16.81
CA GLY A 402 25.53 37.14 17.46
C GLY A 402 26.79 37.85 16.97
N ALA A 403 26.65 39.15 16.65
CA ALA A 403 27.72 39.94 16.04
C ALA A 403 29.07 39.52 16.67
N ARG A 404 29.95 38.92 15.85
CA ARG A 404 31.26 38.48 16.33
C ARG A 404 31.87 39.67 17.06
N GLN A 405 32.18 39.50 18.35
CA GLN A 405 32.93 40.52 19.08
C GLN A 405 34.21 40.77 18.30
N SER A 406 34.23 41.92 17.65
CA SER A 406 35.35 42.40 16.87
C SER A 406 36.45 42.75 17.86
N TRP A 407 37.56 42.00 17.83
CA TRP A 407 38.78 42.40 18.54
C TRP A 407 39.36 43.73 18.03
N ARG A 408 38.88 44.22 16.87
CA ARG A 408 39.14 45.60 16.46
C ARG A 408 38.19 46.51 17.22
N GLY A 409 38.76 47.27 18.15
CA GLY A 409 38.10 48.44 18.72
C GLY A 409 37.61 49.37 17.60
N HIS A 410 36.49 50.04 17.87
CA HIS A 410 35.93 51.08 17.02
C HIS A 410 37.04 52.08 16.62
N PRO A 411 37.16 52.52 15.35
CA PRO A 411 38.09 53.59 14.99
C PRO A 411 37.53 54.93 15.49
N GLY A 412 37.49 55.09 16.81
CA GLY A 412 37.33 56.36 17.47
C GLY A 412 38.73 56.89 17.75
N GLY A 413 39.06 58.08 17.25
CA GLY A 413 40.35 58.71 17.49
C GLY A 413 40.66 58.74 18.98
N ILE A 414 41.76 58.11 19.38
CA ILE A 414 42.26 58.17 20.74
C ILE A 414 42.96 59.52 20.88
N LYS A 415 42.35 60.45 21.62
CA LYS A 415 42.99 61.71 22.00
C LYS A 415 43.92 61.41 23.17
N VAL A 416 45.22 61.44 22.92
CA VAL A 416 46.25 61.27 23.95
C VAL A 416 46.67 62.65 24.42
N GLU A 417 46.50 62.94 25.70
CA GLU A 417 47.10 64.12 26.34
C GLU A 417 48.57 63.83 26.61
N THR A 418 49.45 64.58 25.97
CA THR A 418 50.89 64.50 26.18
C THR A 418 51.32 65.64 27.11
N ASN A 419 51.76 65.30 28.32
CA ASN A 419 52.34 66.25 29.29
C ASN A 419 53.82 66.54 28.99
N PHE A 420 54.14 66.98 27.77
CA PHE A 420 55.45 67.56 27.50
C PHE A 420 55.32 69.08 27.57
N GLU A 421 55.88 69.66 28.63
CA GLU A 421 56.25 71.08 28.63
C GLU A 421 57.46 71.26 27.70
N LEU A 422 57.38 72.22 26.79
CA LEU A 422 58.39 72.56 25.78
C LEU A 422 59.58 73.32 26.38
#